data_AF-A0A521UBI2-F1
#
_entry.id   AF-A0A521UBI2-F1
#
_cell.length_a   1.000
_cell.length_b   1.000
_cell.length_c   1.000
_cell.angle_alpha   90.00
_cell.angle_beta   90.00
_cell.angle_gamma   90.00
#
_symmetry.space_group_name_H-M   'P 1'
#
loop_
_entity.id
_entity.type
_entity.pdbx_description
1 polymer ?
#
loop_
_entity_poly.entity_id
_entity_poly.type
_entity_poly.pdbx_seq_one_letter_code
_entity_poly.pdbx_strand_id
1 'polypeptide(L)'
;MSDPWQRYAEAWRARCALPPLDHPMFSGVSRVWRAELHPTFHDDVAITVTDIDAGGWIELRSLPIAARSWAMLDAGMSAQVHGDPPRPRVWEAAVGADALDALAAAMPRLPLHSAPQGARDGMTVLHEALVYGEHHRFSSWCPSPSRAPLHHAYVVALCALASRTFPDPAAQAAIQPLAQYLR
;
A
#
# COMPACT_ATOMS: atom_id res chain seq x y z
N MET A 1 24.36 9.30 -1.12
CA MET A 1 23.38 9.53 -0.03
C MET A 1 22.07 8.93 -0.48
N SER A 2 21.47 8.04 0.32
CA SER A 2 20.14 7.49 0.03
C SER A 2 19.09 8.61 0.06
N ASP A 3 18.11 8.55 -0.84
CA ASP A 3 16.97 9.49 -0.87
C ASP A 3 16.25 9.46 0.50
N PRO A 4 16.08 10.60 1.19
CA PRO A 4 15.32 10.69 2.44
C PRO A 4 13.92 10.04 2.34
N TRP A 5 13.29 10.09 1.17
CA TRP A 5 11.99 9.45 0.94
C TRP A 5 12.05 7.92 0.95
N GLN A 6 13.17 7.34 0.53
CA GLN A 6 13.38 5.91 0.63
C GLN A 6 13.54 5.45 2.08
N ARG A 7 14.26 6.23 2.90
CA ARG A 7 14.43 5.92 4.34
C ARG A 7 13.11 5.95 5.09
N TYR A 8 12.24 6.91 4.76
CA TYR A 8 10.89 6.97 5.34
C TYR A 8 10.09 5.71 5.04
N ALA A 9 10.07 5.27 3.77
CA ALA A 9 9.37 4.06 3.36
C ALA A 9 9.87 2.81 4.10
N GLU A 10 11.19 2.67 4.22
CA GLU A 10 11.82 1.56 4.95
C GLU A 10 11.47 1.57 6.45
N ALA A 11 11.54 2.73 7.11
CA ALA A 11 11.17 2.88 8.51
C ALA A 11 9.69 2.58 8.75
N TRP A 12 8.81 3.05 7.86
CA TRP A 12 7.39 2.75 7.91
C TRP A 12 7.11 1.25 7.74
N ARG A 13 7.76 0.58 6.78
CA ARG A 13 7.63 -0.89 6.60
C ARG A 13 8.07 -1.64 7.84
N ALA A 14 9.20 -1.25 8.43
CA ALA A 14 9.69 -1.85 9.67
C ALA A 14 8.66 -1.73 10.80
N ARG A 15 8.03 -0.56 10.95
CA ARG A 15 6.94 -0.37 11.93
C ARG A 15 5.74 -1.23 11.65
N CYS A 16 5.35 -1.35 10.39
CA CYS A 16 4.27 -2.23 9.95
C CYS A 16 4.65 -3.71 10.00
N ALA A 17 5.90 -4.07 10.32
CA ALA A 17 6.44 -5.43 10.18
C ALA A 17 6.19 -6.02 8.78
N LEU A 18 6.29 -5.18 7.75
CA LEU A 18 6.13 -5.57 6.35
C LEU A 18 7.47 -6.07 5.81
N PRO A 19 7.58 -7.36 5.47
CA PRO A 19 8.78 -7.89 4.88
C PRO A 19 8.94 -7.39 3.43
N PRO A 20 10.16 -7.31 2.92
CA PRO A 20 10.37 -7.07 1.49
C PRO A 20 9.80 -8.26 0.69
N LEU A 21 9.35 -8.03 -0.56
CA LEU A 21 8.68 -9.10 -1.31
C LEU A 21 9.59 -10.25 -1.74
N ASP A 22 10.92 -10.08 -1.67
CA ASP A 22 11.91 -11.15 -1.85
C ASP A 22 12.18 -11.96 -0.55
N HIS A 23 11.44 -11.69 0.53
CA HIS A 23 11.57 -12.43 1.78
C HIS A 23 11.12 -13.89 1.62
N PRO A 24 11.81 -14.87 2.26
CA PRO A 24 11.49 -16.30 2.13
C PRO A 24 10.04 -16.71 2.44
N MET A 25 9.30 -15.89 3.18
CA MET A 25 7.88 -16.16 3.47
C MET A 25 6.97 -16.12 2.23
N PHE A 26 7.41 -15.47 1.14
CA PHE A 26 6.69 -15.46 -0.13
C PHE A 26 7.16 -16.59 -1.08
N SER A 27 7.99 -17.51 -0.59
CA SER A 27 8.39 -18.69 -1.36
C SER A 27 7.18 -19.56 -1.68
N GLY A 28 6.97 -19.88 -2.95
CA GLY A 28 5.83 -20.69 -3.41
C GLY A 28 4.53 -19.91 -3.60
N VAL A 29 4.56 -18.59 -3.43
CA VAL A 29 3.45 -17.70 -3.81
C VAL A 29 3.53 -17.40 -5.30
N SER A 30 2.40 -17.47 -5.99
CA SER A 30 2.33 -17.21 -7.44
C SER A 30 2.58 -15.73 -7.74
N ARG A 31 1.93 -14.83 -7.00
CA ARG A 31 2.10 -13.38 -7.13
C ARG A 31 1.87 -12.66 -5.80
N VAL A 32 2.57 -11.55 -5.58
CA VAL A 32 2.28 -10.62 -4.48
C VAL A 32 2.16 -9.22 -5.04
N TRP A 33 1.14 -8.49 -4.61
CA TRP A 33 0.93 -7.09 -4.95
C TRP A 33 0.74 -6.27 -3.68
N ARG A 34 1.48 -5.18 -3.53
CA ARG A 34 1.40 -4.29 -2.37
C ARG A 34 1.33 -2.83 -2.81
N ALA A 35 0.38 -2.11 -2.23
CA ALA A 35 0.33 -0.66 -2.27
C ALA A 35 0.46 -0.08 -0.85
N GLU A 36 1.39 0.85 -0.69
CA GLU A 36 1.62 1.61 0.54
C GLU A 36 1.13 3.04 0.29
N LEU A 37 0.05 3.41 0.96
CA LEU A 37 -0.71 4.63 0.78
C LEU A 37 -0.36 5.58 1.93
N HIS A 38 0.27 6.71 1.60
CA HIS A 38 0.67 7.75 2.54
C HIS A 38 -0.09 9.06 2.27
N PRO A 39 -1.38 9.13 2.61
CA PRO A 39 -2.20 10.33 2.44
C PRO A 39 -1.76 11.45 3.41
N THR A 40 -1.80 12.72 3.01
CA THR A 40 -1.46 13.83 3.91
C THR A 40 -2.37 13.93 5.15
N PHE A 41 -3.64 13.53 5.05
CA PHE A 41 -4.67 13.81 6.06
C PHE A 41 -5.35 12.57 6.67
N HIS A 42 -4.91 11.37 6.31
CA HIS A 42 -5.45 10.12 6.84
C HIS A 42 -4.33 9.23 7.38
N ASP A 43 -4.74 8.10 7.94
CA ASP A 43 -3.83 7.06 8.39
C ASP A 43 -3.05 6.50 7.20
N ASP A 44 -1.79 6.13 7.45
CA ASP A 44 -0.98 5.43 6.45
C ASP A 44 -1.46 3.99 6.37
N VAL A 45 -1.61 3.46 5.16
CA VAL A 45 -2.22 2.15 4.92
C VAL A 45 -1.38 1.30 3.96
N ALA A 46 -1.13 0.05 4.32
CA ALA A 46 -0.63 -0.99 3.43
C ALA A 46 -1.79 -1.91 3.03
N ILE A 47 -1.96 -2.16 1.74
CA ILE A 47 -2.82 -3.23 1.24
C ILE A 47 -1.93 -4.21 0.47
N THR A 48 -1.82 -5.43 0.98
CA THR A 48 -1.03 -6.51 0.37
C THR A 48 -1.97 -7.63 -0.05
N VAL A 49 -1.91 -8.03 -1.32
CA VAL A 49 -2.64 -9.18 -1.86
C VAL A 49 -1.63 -10.25 -2.26
N THR A 50 -1.81 -11.45 -1.74
CA THR A 50 -0.97 -12.63 -1.96
C THR A 50 -1.79 -13.65 -2.71
N ASP A 51 -1.38 -13.99 -3.92
CA ASP A 51 -2.02 -14.99 -4.78
C ASP A 51 -1.36 -16.35 -4.55
N ILE A 52 -2.11 -17.25 -3.90
CA ILE A 52 -1.68 -18.62 -3.59
C ILE A 52 -2.52 -19.55 -4.46
N ASP A 53 -1.91 -20.57 -5.05
CA ASP A 53 -2.61 -21.43 -6.01
C ASP A 53 -3.92 -22.01 -5.39
N ALA A 54 -5.06 -21.69 -6.03
CA ALA A 54 -6.46 -21.97 -5.63
C ALA A 54 -7.16 -20.99 -4.67
N GLY A 55 -6.54 -19.89 -4.23
CA GLY A 55 -7.19 -18.84 -3.44
C GLY A 55 -6.22 -17.83 -2.85
N GLY A 56 -6.64 -16.57 -2.74
CA GLY A 56 -5.74 -15.49 -2.32
C GLY A 56 -5.91 -15.09 -0.88
N TRP A 57 -4.98 -14.26 -0.42
CA TRP A 57 -5.01 -13.62 0.88
C TRP A 57 -4.86 -12.11 0.70
N ILE A 58 -5.64 -11.32 1.42
CA ILE A 58 -5.45 -9.88 1.53
C ILE A 58 -5.13 -9.52 2.98
N GLU A 59 -4.09 -8.70 3.13
CA GLU A 59 -3.68 -8.09 4.38
C GLU A 59 -3.86 -6.57 4.27
N LEU A 60 -4.50 -5.97 5.27
CA LEU A 60 -4.58 -4.55 5.48
C LEU A 60 -3.78 -4.20 6.73
N ARG A 61 -2.79 -3.32 6.61
CA ARG A 61 -2.10 -2.71 7.75
C ARG A 61 -2.36 -1.22 7.78
N SER A 62 -2.65 -0.67 8.95
CA SER A 62 -2.86 0.76 9.11
C SER A 62 -2.07 1.30 10.30
N LEU A 63 -1.38 2.41 10.09
CA LEU A 63 -0.77 3.22 11.14
C LEU A 63 -1.53 4.54 11.28
N PRO A 64 -1.87 4.96 12.50
CA PRO A 64 -2.46 6.28 12.73
C PRO A 64 -1.64 7.39 12.07
N ILE A 65 -2.27 8.44 11.57
CA ILE A 65 -1.57 9.58 10.94
C ILE A 65 -0.43 10.15 11.81
N ALA A 66 -0.60 10.14 13.13
CA ALA A 66 0.42 10.58 14.10
C ALA A 66 1.69 9.70 14.11
N ALA A 67 1.63 8.48 13.56
CA ALA A 67 2.76 7.57 13.41
C ALA A 67 3.81 8.06 12.41
N ARG A 68 3.44 9.01 11.53
CA ARG A 68 4.37 9.56 10.54
C ARG A 68 5.58 10.22 11.19
N SER A 69 5.38 10.98 12.27
CA SER A 69 6.48 11.60 13.03
C SER A 69 7.44 10.57 13.59
N TRP A 70 6.92 9.42 14.01
CA TRP A 70 7.72 8.32 14.52
C TRP A 70 8.50 7.61 13.41
N ALA A 71 7.88 7.33 12.25
CA ALA A 71 8.58 6.77 11.10
C ALA A 71 9.66 7.74 10.56
N MET A 72 9.40 9.05 10.57
CA MET A 72 10.38 10.07 10.21
C MET A 72 11.57 10.08 11.19
N LEU A 73 11.31 9.98 12.49
CA LEU A 73 12.36 9.90 13.51
C LEU A 73 13.24 8.66 13.30
N ASP A 74 12.63 7.49 13.09
CA ASP A 74 13.34 6.23 12.84
C ASP A 74 14.15 6.29 11.54
N ALA A 75 13.66 7.03 10.54
CA ALA A 75 14.39 7.33 9.31
C ALA A 75 15.52 8.36 9.50
N GLY A 76 15.78 8.85 10.72
CA GLY A 76 16.80 9.86 11.00
C GLY A 76 16.45 11.25 10.45
N MET A 77 15.16 11.59 10.41
CA MET A 77 14.67 12.92 10.07
C MET A 77 14.24 13.67 11.34
N SER A 78 14.37 14.99 11.34
CA SER A 78 13.91 15.81 12.47
C SER A 78 12.38 15.83 12.51
N ALA A 79 11.80 15.28 13.57
CA ALA A 79 10.36 15.27 13.81
C ALA A 79 10.07 15.53 15.30
N GLN A 80 8.98 16.24 15.58
CA GLN A 80 8.43 16.31 16.93
C GLN A 80 7.54 15.10 17.16
N VAL A 81 7.89 14.30 18.17
CA VAL A 81 7.13 13.12 18.59
C VAL A 81 6.43 13.41 19.92
N HIS A 82 5.20 12.95 20.04
CA HIS A 82 4.40 13.02 21.26
C HIS A 82 3.84 11.64 21.59
N GLY A 83 3.89 11.26 22.87
CA GLY A 83 3.37 9.98 23.36
C GLY A 83 4.30 8.79 23.08
N ASP A 84 3.72 7.60 23.03
CA ASP A 84 4.43 6.35 22.73
C ASP A 84 4.39 6.02 21.22
N PRO A 85 5.33 5.19 20.72
CA PRO A 85 5.30 4.71 19.34
C PRO A 85 4.00 3.94 19.06
N PRO A 86 3.19 4.36 18.06
CA PRO A 86 1.93 3.68 17.75
C PRO A 86 2.19 2.30 17.16
N ARG A 87 1.27 1.37 17.48
CA ARG A 87 1.27 0.03 16.90
C ARG A 87 0.40 -0.02 15.64
N PRO A 88 0.82 -0.72 14.58
CA PRO A 88 -0.03 -0.97 13.44
C PRO A 88 -1.27 -1.77 13.85
N ARG A 89 -2.39 -1.45 13.21
CA ARG A 89 -3.58 -2.33 13.19
C ARG A 89 -3.50 -3.20 11.95
N VAL A 90 -3.86 -4.47 12.10
CA VAL A 90 -3.71 -5.48 11.05
C VAL A 90 -5.03 -6.22 10.91
N TRP A 91 -5.48 -6.39 9.67
CA TRP A 91 -6.60 -7.23 9.31
C TRP A 91 -6.20 -8.13 8.16
N GLU A 92 -6.67 -9.37 8.19
CA GLU A 92 -6.31 -10.37 7.20
C GLU A 92 -7.53 -11.20 6.83
N ALA A 93 -7.66 -11.54 5.55
CA ALA A 93 -8.80 -12.29 5.06
C ALA A 93 -8.51 -13.02 3.76
N ALA A 94 -9.22 -14.14 3.54
CA ALA A 94 -9.17 -14.86 2.29
C ALA A 94 -9.93 -14.10 1.19
N VAL A 95 -9.45 -14.19 -0.05
CA VAL A 95 -10.11 -13.66 -1.24
C VAL A 95 -10.33 -14.76 -2.26
N GLY A 96 -11.51 -14.75 -2.88
CA GLY A 96 -11.89 -15.68 -3.93
C GLY A 96 -11.14 -15.41 -5.24
N ALA A 97 -11.11 -16.43 -6.12
CA ALA A 97 -10.48 -16.33 -7.44
C ALA A 97 -11.09 -15.22 -8.31
N ASP A 98 -12.40 -15.00 -8.22
CA ASP A 98 -13.11 -13.92 -8.92
C ASP A 98 -12.61 -12.53 -8.52
N ALA A 99 -12.33 -12.34 -7.24
CA ALA A 99 -11.81 -11.10 -6.70
C ALA A 99 -10.34 -10.86 -7.12
N LEU A 100 -9.54 -11.93 -7.22
CA LEU A 100 -8.18 -11.89 -7.74
C LEU A 100 -8.15 -11.59 -9.24
N ASP A 101 -9.03 -12.21 -10.02
CA ASP A 101 -9.14 -11.97 -11.46
C ASP A 101 -9.53 -10.51 -11.74
N ALA A 102 -10.47 -9.96 -10.96
CA ALA A 102 -10.84 -8.55 -11.06
C ALA A 102 -9.67 -7.60 -10.75
N LEU A 103 -8.84 -7.93 -9.75
CA LEU A 103 -7.64 -7.17 -9.44
C LEU A 103 -6.60 -7.27 -10.56
N ALA A 104 -6.33 -8.48 -11.05
CA ALA A 104 -5.39 -8.73 -12.14
C ALA A 104 -5.81 -8.01 -13.44
N ALA A 105 -7.11 -7.97 -13.74
CA ALA A 105 -7.67 -7.26 -14.88
C ALA A 105 -7.46 -5.73 -14.80
N ALA A 106 -7.40 -5.16 -13.59
CA ALA A 106 -7.06 -3.74 -13.37
C ALA A 106 -5.56 -3.44 -13.54
N MET A 107 -4.73 -4.46 -13.75
CA MET A 107 -3.27 -4.36 -13.89
C MET A 107 -2.74 -4.79 -15.28
N PRO A 108 -3.29 -4.31 -16.41
CA PRO A 108 -2.78 -4.69 -17.72
C PRO A 108 -1.44 -3.98 -17.98
N ARG A 109 -0.35 -4.65 -17.60
CA ARG A 109 1.06 -4.20 -17.72
C ARG A 109 1.35 -2.96 -16.88
N LEU A 110 1.87 -3.18 -15.66
CA LEU A 110 2.30 -2.12 -14.75
C LEU A 110 3.25 -1.13 -15.47
N PRO A 111 2.87 0.15 -15.64
CA PRO A 111 3.79 1.14 -16.18
C PRO A 111 4.85 1.45 -15.13
N LEU A 112 6.11 1.22 -15.50
CA LEU A 112 7.26 1.17 -14.59
C LEU A 112 7.68 2.52 -14.00
N HIS A 113 7.18 3.66 -14.51
CA HIS A 113 7.53 4.97 -14.00
C HIS A 113 6.39 5.98 -14.13
N SER A 114 5.97 6.57 -13.02
CA SER A 114 5.19 7.81 -13.00
C SER A 114 5.92 8.83 -12.14
N ALA A 115 6.61 9.79 -12.75
CA ALA A 115 7.19 10.90 -12.00
C ALA A 115 6.08 11.91 -11.65
N PRO A 116 6.04 12.43 -10.41
CA PRO A 116 5.10 13.48 -10.04
C PRO A 116 5.31 14.74 -10.89
N GLN A 117 4.31 15.14 -11.67
CA GLN A 117 4.26 16.49 -12.25
C GLN A 117 3.40 17.40 -11.36
N GLY A 118 4.06 18.16 -10.49
CA GLY A 118 3.53 19.37 -9.86
C GLY A 118 2.14 19.27 -9.19
N ALA A 119 1.94 18.33 -8.27
CA ALA A 119 0.67 18.19 -7.56
C ALA A 119 0.71 18.80 -6.15
N ARG A 120 -0.37 19.51 -5.80
CA ARG A 120 -0.56 20.22 -4.51
C ARG A 120 -1.36 19.42 -3.47
N ASP A 121 -1.93 18.28 -3.86
CA ASP A 121 -2.62 17.33 -2.97
C ASP A 121 -1.92 15.99 -3.00
N GLY A 122 -1.74 15.38 -1.83
CA GLY A 122 -0.64 14.46 -1.61
C GLY A 122 -0.97 13.14 -0.97
N MET A 123 -1.32 12.16 -1.78
CA MET A 123 -1.13 10.77 -1.40
C MET A 123 0.09 10.25 -2.13
N THR A 124 1.17 9.97 -1.41
CA THR A 124 2.27 9.17 -1.98
C THR A 124 1.82 7.72 -1.99
N VAL A 125 1.98 7.06 -3.12
CA VAL A 125 1.73 5.62 -3.24
C VAL A 125 3.02 4.95 -3.64
N LEU A 126 3.49 4.02 -2.81
CA LEU A 126 4.60 3.13 -3.14
C LEU A 126 4.03 1.79 -3.55
N HIS A 127 4.47 1.31 -4.70
CA HIS A 127 4.00 0.07 -5.29
C HIS A 127 5.13 -0.95 -5.27
N GLU A 128 4.80 -2.17 -4.86
CA GLU A 128 5.72 -3.30 -4.89
C GLU A 128 4.95 -4.53 -5.40
N ALA A 129 5.53 -5.24 -6.35
CA ALA A 129 4.96 -6.47 -6.86
C ALA A 129 6.04 -7.52 -7.10
N LEU A 130 5.73 -8.78 -6.74
CA LEU A 130 6.48 -9.96 -7.14
C LEU A 130 5.59 -10.77 -8.08
N VAL A 131 5.97 -10.86 -9.35
CA VAL A 131 5.18 -11.56 -10.37
C VAL A 131 6.10 -12.51 -11.12
N TYR A 132 5.86 -13.82 -11.02
CA TYR A 132 6.70 -14.85 -11.65
C TYR A 132 8.20 -14.70 -11.35
N GLY A 133 8.54 -14.31 -10.11
CA GLY A 133 9.92 -14.11 -9.67
C GLY A 133 10.53 -12.75 -10.04
N GLU A 134 9.84 -11.92 -10.84
CA GLU A 134 10.29 -10.56 -11.14
C GLU A 134 9.75 -9.57 -10.10
N HIS A 135 10.65 -8.70 -9.61
CA HIS A 135 10.35 -7.69 -8.63
C HIS A 135 10.17 -6.33 -9.28
N HIS A 136 8.98 -5.74 -9.13
CA HIS A 136 8.65 -4.41 -9.62
C HIS A 136 8.44 -3.44 -8.47
N ARG A 137 9.11 -2.27 -8.52
CA ARG A 137 8.97 -1.19 -7.55
C ARG A 137 8.88 0.16 -8.24
N PHE A 138 7.89 0.96 -7.88
CA PHE A 138 7.77 2.33 -8.35
C PHE A 138 6.91 3.17 -7.38
N SER A 139 6.91 4.47 -7.55
CA SER A 139 6.05 5.38 -6.78
C SER A 139 5.21 6.26 -7.70
N SER A 140 4.04 6.63 -7.21
CA SER A 140 3.15 7.59 -7.85
C SER A 140 2.65 8.59 -6.81
N TRP A 141 2.48 9.84 -7.20
CA TRP A 141 1.87 10.85 -6.34
C TRP A 141 0.44 11.15 -6.82
N CYS A 142 -0.52 11.06 -5.91
CA CYS A 142 -1.94 11.34 -6.14
C CYS A 142 -2.43 10.75 -7.48
N PRO A 143 -2.55 9.42 -7.60
CA PRO A 143 -2.94 8.80 -8.86
C PRO A 143 -4.32 9.34 -9.26
N SER A 144 -4.40 9.98 -10.42
CA SER A 144 -5.66 10.42 -11.04
C SER A 144 -5.88 9.62 -12.33
N PRO A 145 -7.13 9.41 -12.76
CA PRO A 145 -7.41 8.71 -14.01
C PRO A 145 -6.80 9.44 -15.22
N SER A 146 -6.60 10.75 -15.15
CA SER A 146 -6.00 11.55 -16.22
C SER A 146 -4.47 11.48 -16.30
N ARG A 147 -3.77 11.23 -15.19
CA ARG A 147 -2.30 11.27 -15.12
C ARG A 147 -1.67 9.88 -15.09
N ALA A 148 -2.27 8.96 -14.35
CA ALA A 148 -1.78 7.61 -14.16
C ALA A 148 -2.97 6.63 -14.16
N PRO A 149 -3.69 6.47 -15.30
CA PRO A 149 -4.95 5.72 -15.36
C PRO A 149 -4.83 4.29 -14.84
N LEU A 150 -3.74 3.59 -15.18
CA LEU A 150 -3.53 2.22 -14.74
C LEU A 150 -3.23 2.12 -13.23
N HIS A 151 -2.45 3.06 -12.68
CA HIS A 151 -2.18 3.09 -11.24
C HIS A 151 -3.42 3.50 -10.45
N HIS A 152 -4.20 4.46 -10.94
CA HIS A 152 -5.47 4.85 -10.36
C HIS A 152 -6.46 3.68 -10.33
N ALA A 153 -6.65 3.00 -11.47
CA ALA A 153 -7.53 1.82 -11.56
C ALA A 153 -7.10 0.71 -10.61
N TYR A 154 -5.81 0.43 -10.50
CA TYR A 154 -5.26 -0.56 -9.57
C TYR A 154 -5.52 -0.19 -8.09
N VAL A 155 -5.23 1.05 -7.68
CA VAL A 155 -5.45 1.47 -6.29
C VAL A 155 -6.95 1.48 -5.96
N VAL A 156 -7.81 1.91 -6.90
CA VAL A 156 -9.27 1.80 -6.76
C VAL A 156 -9.70 0.34 -6.61
N ALA A 157 -9.17 -0.58 -7.41
CA ALA A 157 -9.48 -2.00 -7.33
C ALA A 157 -9.05 -2.61 -5.99
N LEU A 158 -7.88 -2.24 -5.46
CA LEU A 158 -7.41 -2.66 -4.13
C LEU A 158 -8.30 -2.14 -3.01
N CYS A 159 -8.61 -0.84 -3.00
CA CYS A 159 -9.50 -0.26 -2.00
C CYS A 159 -10.90 -0.90 -2.07
N ALA A 160 -11.43 -1.13 -3.27
CA ALA A 160 -12.71 -1.81 -3.46
C ALA A 160 -12.67 -3.27 -2.97
N LEU A 161 -11.58 -3.99 -3.24
CA LEU A 161 -11.37 -5.34 -2.73
C LEU A 161 -11.36 -5.34 -1.19
N ALA A 162 -10.51 -4.51 -0.59
CA ALA A 162 -10.39 -4.41 0.86
C ALA A 162 -11.72 -4.00 1.53
N SER A 163 -12.44 -3.03 0.97
CA SER A 163 -13.76 -2.63 1.46
C SER A 163 -14.81 -3.74 1.39
N ARG A 164 -14.76 -4.63 0.39
CA ARG A 164 -15.67 -5.78 0.31
C ARG A 164 -15.28 -6.90 1.25
N THR A 165 -13.98 -7.12 1.42
CA THR A 165 -13.44 -8.26 2.16
C THR A 165 -13.48 -8.05 3.68
N PHE A 166 -13.29 -6.81 4.18
CA PHE A 166 -13.21 -6.53 5.61
C PHE A 166 -14.50 -5.87 6.15
N PRO A 167 -15.49 -6.61 6.69
CA PRO A 167 -16.69 -6.00 7.26
C PRO A 167 -16.44 -5.26 8.60
N ASP A 168 -15.24 -5.38 9.17
CA ASP A 168 -14.85 -4.75 10.43
C ASP A 168 -14.92 -3.22 10.36
N PRO A 169 -15.65 -2.54 11.28
CA PRO A 169 -15.78 -1.09 11.25
C PRO A 169 -14.45 -0.32 11.34
N ALA A 170 -13.45 -0.86 12.04
CA ALA A 170 -12.16 -0.20 12.17
C ALA A 170 -11.33 -0.35 10.88
N ALA A 171 -11.40 -1.50 10.20
CA ALA A 171 -10.84 -1.66 8.86
C ALA A 171 -11.50 -0.71 7.85
N GLN A 172 -12.84 -0.60 7.89
CA GLN A 172 -13.59 0.33 7.04
C GLN A 172 -13.21 1.78 7.30
N ALA A 173 -13.02 2.17 8.56
CA ALA A 173 -12.59 3.53 8.91
C ALA A 173 -11.19 3.86 8.35
N ALA A 174 -10.32 2.87 8.15
CA ALA A 174 -9.01 3.06 7.53
C ALA A 174 -9.08 3.17 6.00
N ILE A 175 -9.93 2.36 5.33
CA ILE A 175 -9.96 2.27 3.86
C ILE A 175 -10.94 3.28 3.24
N GLN A 176 -12.09 3.52 3.85
CA GLN A 176 -13.17 4.30 3.25
C GLN A 176 -12.76 5.73 2.87
N PRO A 177 -11.98 6.48 3.68
CA PRO A 177 -11.51 7.81 3.28
C PRO A 177 -10.63 7.77 2.02
N LEU A 178 -9.77 6.75 1.88
CA LEU A 178 -8.93 6.53 0.71
C LEU A 178 -9.79 6.21 -0.52
N ALA A 179 -10.78 5.33 -0.36
CA ALA A 179 -11.71 4.97 -1.42
C ALA A 179 -12.55 6.18 -1.89
N GLN A 180 -12.92 7.08 -0.97
CA GLN A 180 -13.61 8.32 -1.30
C GLN A 180 -12.70 9.32 -2.00
N TYR A 181 -11.45 9.45 -1.55
CA TYR A 181 -10.45 10.33 -2.18
C TYR A 181 -10.17 9.98 -3.65
N LEU A 182 -10.30 8.70 -4.01
CA LEU A 182 -10.01 8.19 -5.36
C LEU A 182 -11.20 8.27 -6.34
N ARG A 183 -12.39 8.70 -5.91
CA ARG A 183 -13.58 8.86 -6.76
C ARG A 183 -13.64 10.24 -7.38
#